data_AF-A0A9E4YBD3-F1
#
_entry.id   AF-A0A9E4YBD3-F1
#
_cell.length_a   1.000
_cell.length_b   1.000
_cell.length_c   1.000
_cell.angle_alpha   90.00
_cell.angle_beta   90.00
_cell.angle_gamma   90.00
#
_symmetry.space_group_name_H-M   'P 1'
#
loop_
_entity.id
_entity.type
_entity.pdbx_description
1 polymer ?
#
loop_
_entity_poly.entity_id
_entity_poly.type
_entity_poly.pdbx_seq_one_letter_code
_entity_poly.pdbx_strand_id
1 'polypeptide(L)'
;MKPSAALWFGLLAGLALAAFVLTLAACGGNDDDEGASEPTSAASAEEAAYLEALESALQAVNAQLDGLDELRADAFDDGPNPAAAFAYGEGYETFMLDRLAAIEAITPSESLADEHQALVSAASDGTVLAKDLRAKLGESPPANDAEFLELFGSLAGATITSRYLDACTKLQTGATSGGLDVDLQCLR
;
A
#
# COMPACT_ATOMS: atom_id res chain seq x y z
N MET A 1 -2.37 -22.80 32.88
CA MET A 1 -2.81 -21.40 32.96
C MET A 1 -1.60 -20.55 33.32
N LYS A 2 -1.06 -19.80 32.37
CA LYS A 2 -0.03 -18.77 32.60
C LYS A 2 -0.53 -17.48 31.92
N PRO A 3 -0.32 -16.32 32.56
CA PRO A 3 -1.08 -15.10 32.27
C PRO A 3 -0.64 -14.39 30.99
N SER A 4 -1.59 -13.68 30.40
CA SER A 4 -1.44 -12.73 29.29
C SER A 4 -0.65 -11.46 29.68
N ALA A 5 0.12 -10.95 28.73
CA ALA A 5 0.55 -9.55 28.58
C ALA A 5 0.95 -9.42 27.10
N ALA A 6 0.16 -8.86 26.17
CA ALA A 6 -0.34 -7.50 26.11
C ALA A 6 0.75 -6.51 26.54
N LEU A 7 1.62 -6.16 25.58
CA LEU A 7 2.44 -4.94 25.50
C LEU A 7 3.38 -5.15 24.30
N TRP A 8 3.15 -4.42 23.20
CA TRP A 8 4.15 -3.94 22.20
C TRP A 8 3.47 -3.23 20.99
N PHE A 9 2.19 -2.88 21.07
CA PHE A 9 1.52 -1.92 20.16
C PHE A 9 1.82 -0.44 20.50
N GLY A 10 3.06 -0.12 20.86
CA GLY A 10 3.37 1.19 21.46
C GLY A 10 4.77 1.70 21.18
N LEU A 11 5.13 1.85 19.90
CA LEU A 11 6.31 2.67 19.55
C LEU A 11 6.30 3.31 18.15
N LEU A 12 5.12 3.56 17.56
CA LEU A 12 5.00 4.45 16.38
C LEU A 12 3.81 5.44 16.48
N ALA A 13 3.29 5.66 17.68
CA ALA A 13 2.27 6.68 17.96
C ALA A 13 2.88 7.76 18.86
N GLY A 14 3.80 8.58 18.32
CA GLY A 14 4.45 9.56 19.17
C GLY A 14 5.59 10.36 18.56
N LEU A 15 5.50 10.80 17.30
CA LEU A 15 6.11 12.07 16.87
C LEU A 15 5.53 12.46 15.50
N ALA A 16 5.12 13.72 15.36
CA ALA A 16 4.59 14.38 14.15
C ALA A 16 3.07 14.39 13.94
N LEU A 17 2.28 14.65 15.01
CA LEU A 17 1.02 15.39 14.88
C LEU A 17 1.22 16.79 15.46
N ALA A 18 1.91 17.65 14.70
CA ALA A 18 1.88 19.10 14.87
C ALA A 18 2.46 19.78 13.62
N ALA A 19 1.57 20.43 12.87
CA ALA A 19 1.86 21.53 11.93
C ALA A 19 2.67 21.21 10.64
N PHE A 20 1.94 20.84 9.60
CA PHE A 20 2.16 21.31 8.23
C PHE A 20 0.78 21.31 7.55
N VAL A 21 -0.12 22.26 7.83
CA VAL A 21 -0.20 23.59 7.19
C VAL A 21 0.33 23.55 5.76
N LEU A 22 -0.60 23.34 4.83
CA LEU A 22 -0.77 24.10 3.59
C LEU A 22 0.34 25.12 3.31
N THR A 23 1.28 24.76 2.45
CA THR A 23 1.92 25.73 1.53
C THR A 23 2.09 25.10 0.16
N LEU A 24 0.99 25.05 -0.58
CA LEU A 24 1.01 25.41 -2.00
C LEU A 24 1.56 26.85 -2.07
N ALA A 25 2.88 27.00 -2.19
CA ALA A 25 3.45 28.26 -2.64
C ALA A 25 3.50 28.21 -4.17
N ALA A 26 2.37 28.58 -4.76
CA ALA A 26 2.35 29.07 -6.12
C ALA A 26 3.37 30.21 -6.23
N CYS A 27 4.03 30.21 -7.38
CA CYS A 27 4.27 31.38 -8.21
C CYS A 27 3.82 32.71 -7.58
N GLY A 28 4.79 33.62 -7.38
CA GLY A 28 4.51 34.93 -6.81
C GLY A 28 3.39 35.67 -7.53
N GLY A 29 2.57 36.34 -6.74
CA GLY A 29 1.55 37.26 -7.24
C GLY A 29 0.33 37.32 -6.33
N ASN A 30 0.40 38.23 -5.37
CA ASN A 30 -0.65 39.12 -4.86
C ASN A 30 -2.15 38.78 -5.04
N ASP A 31 -2.87 38.96 -3.92
CA ASP A 31 -4.28 39.34 -3.75
C ASP A 31 -5.38 38.26 -3.71
N ASP A 32 -5.98 38.23 -2.52
CA ASP A 32 -7.41 38.12 -2.20
C ASP A 32 -8.17 36.78 -2.26
N ASP A 33 -8.98 36.64 -1.20
CA ASP A 33 -10.15 35.81 -0.96
C ASP A 33 -9.99 34.36 -0.45
N GLU A 34 -10.44 34.21 0.80
CA GLU A 34 -10.89 32.99 1.46
C GLU A 34 -12.02 32.32 0.67
N GLY A 35 -11.68 31.59 -0.38
CA GLY A 35 -12.58 30.64 -1.02
C GLY A 35 -12.46 29.29 -0.35
N ALA A 36 -13.39 28.95 0.56
CA ALA A 36 -13.66 27.54 0.87
C ALA A 36 -13.95 26.85 -0.47
N SER A 37 -13.05 25.99 -0.92
CA SER A 37 -13.22 25.26 -2.18
C SER A 37 -14.58 24.57 -2.13
N GLU A 38 -15.45 24.92 -3.08
CA GLU A 38 -16.74 24.27 -3.22
C GLU A 38 -16.53 22.75 -3.29
N PRO A 39 -17.39 21.94 -2.66
CA PRO A 39 -17.29 20.49 -2.78
C PRO A 39 -17.29 20.15 -4.26
N THR A 40 -16.28 19.41 -4.69
CA THR A 40 -16.25 18.77 -6.00
C THR A 40 -17.58 18.04 -6.21
N SER A 41 -18.13 18.14 -7.41
CA SER A 41 -19.39 17.48 -7.77
C SER A 41 -19.40 16.03 -7.29
N ALA A 42 -20.55 15.57 -6.79
CA ALA A 42 -20.71 14.18 -6.37
C ALA A 42 -20.21 13.22 -7.45
N ALA A 43 -19.55 12.14 -7.04
CA ALA A 43 -19.08 11.11 -7.94
C ALA A 43 -20.23 10.60 -8.82
N SER A 44 -19.93 10.37 -10.09
CA SER A 44 -20.86 9.72 -10.99
C SER A 44 -21.16 8.29 -10.53
N ALA A 45 -22.29 7.72 -10.98
CA ALA A 45 -22.64 6.34 -10.67
C ALA A 45 -21.59 5.34 -11.19
N GLU A 46 -20.90 5.66 -12.29
CA GLU A 46 -19.84 4.84 -12.86
C GLU A 46 -18.56 4.87 -12.00
N GLU A 47 -18.16 6.05 -11.52
CA GLU A 47 -17.03 6.19 -10.59
C GLU A 47 -17.31 5.48 -9.27
N ALA A 48 -18.52 5.64 -8.72
CA ALA A 48 -18.92 4.96 -7.50
C ALA A 48 -18.85 3.44 -7.65
N ALA A 49 -19.44 2.89 -8.72
CA ALA A 49 -19.41 1.46 -8.98
C ALA A 49 -17.98 0.91 -9.18
N TYR A 50 -17.11 1.68 -9.84
CA TYR A 50 -15.71 1.33 -10.01
C TYR A 50 -14.97 1.29 -8.65
N LEU A 51 -15.11 2.34 -7.85
CA LEU A 51 -14.40 2.46 -6.57
C LEU A 51 -14.87 1.43 -5.54
N GLU A 52 -16.18 1.14 -5.48
CA GLU A 52 -16.73 0.07 -4.64
C GLU A 52 -16.21 -1.32 -5.07
N ALA A 53 -16.11 -1.57 -6.39
CA ALA A 53 -15.55 -2.81 -6.92
C ALA A 53 -14.06 -2.94 -6.57
N LEU A 54 -13.30 -1.84 -6.68
CA LEU A 54 -11.88 -1.81 -6.34
C LEU A 54 -11.66 -2.02 -4.84
N GLU A 55 -12.43 -1.36 -3.99
CA GLU A 55 -12.40 -1.56 -2.53
C GLU A 55 -12.60 -3.04 -2.18
N SER A 56 -13.68 -3.65 -2.67
CA SER A 56 -14.01 -5.05 -2.39
C SER A 56 -12.89 -6.00 -2.83
N ALA A 57 -12.31 -5.76 -4.00
CA ALA A 57 -11.20 -6.55 -4.52
C ALA A 57 -9.92 -6.39 -3.66
N LEU A 58 -9.56 -5.17 -3.28
CA LEU A 58 -8.39 -4.91 -2.45
C LEU A 58 -8.56 -5.47 -1.03
N GLN A 59 -9.76 -5.35 -0.44
CA GLN A 59 -10.07 -5.95 0.87
C GLN A 59 -9.90 -7.48 0.85
N ALA A 60 -10.36 -8.15 -0.21
CA ALA A 60 -10.23 -9.59 -0.34
C ALA A 60 -8.76 -10.04 -0.43
N VAL A 61 -7.93 -9.30 -1.16
CA VAL A 61 -6.49 -9.62 -1.29
C VAL A 61 -5.73 -9.24 -0.01
N ASN A 62 -6.04 -8.12 0.62
CA ASN A 62 -5.38 -7.65 1.84
C ASN A 62 -5.60 -8.57 3.04
N ALA A 63 -6.63 -9.42 3.03
CA ALA A 63 -6.81 -10.47 4.03
C ALA A 63 -5.64 -11.47 4.10
N GLN A 64 -4.78 -11.52 3.07
CA GLN A 64 -3.58 -12.36 3.05
C GLN A 64 -2.41 -11.76 3.86
N LEU A 65 -2.43 -10.45 4.18
CA LEU A 65 -1.31 -9.75 4.82
C LEU A 65 -1.00 -10.27 6.22
N ASP A 66 -2.01 -10.62 7.02
CA ASP A 66 -1.81 -11.17 8.36
C ASP A 66 -0.94 -12.44 8.31
N GLY A 67 -1.15 -13.30 7.30
CA GLY A 67 -0.34 -14.51 7.10
C GLY A 67 1.08 -14.22 6.61
N LEU A 68 1.30 -13.13 5.86
CA LEU A 68 2.63 -12.70 5.46
C LEU A 68 3.43 -12.13 6.63
N ASP A 69 2.77 -11.39 7.52
CA ASP A 69 3.40 -10.87 8.74
C ASP A 69 3.85 -12.00 9.66
N GLU A 70 3.02 -13.04 9.82
CA GLU A 70 3.40 -14.26 10.55
C GLU A 70 4.62 -14.95 9.94
N LEU A 71 4.64 -15.13 8.61
CA LEU A 71 5.78 -15.74 7.91
C LEU A 71 7.06 -14.91 8.03
N ARG A 72 6.95 -13.58 8.02
CA ARG A 72 8.10 -12.68 8.19
C ARG A 72 8.67 -12.74 9.61
N ALA A 73 7.79 -12.72 10.62
CA ALA A 73 8.19 -12.87 12.01
C ALA A 73 8.92 -14.21 12.22
N ASP A 74 8.34 -15.31 11.73
CA ASP A 74 8.94 -16.65 11.78
C ASP A 74 10.30 -16.75 11.05
N ALA A 75 10.52 -15.89 10.05
CA ALA A 75 11.77 -15.84 9.29
C ALA A 75 12.90 -15.09 10.00
N PHE A 76 12.58 -14.02 10.75
CA PHE A 76 13.56 -13.02 11.16
C PHE A 76 13.57 -12.61 12.65
N ASP A 77 12.52 -12.90 13.44
CA ASP A 77 12.43 -12.41 14.84
C ASP A 77 13.26 -13.26 15.82
N ASP A 78 13.28 -14.59 15.66
CA ASP A 78 13.99 -15.53 16.54
C ASP A 78 15.31 -16.07 15.93
N GLY A 79 15.92 -15.27 15.05
CA GLY A 79 17.10 -15.63 14.26
C GLY A 79 16.77 -16.21 12.88
N PRO A 80 17.76 -16.38 11.99
CA PRO A 80 17.48 -16.70 10.59
C PRO A 80 16.87 -18.08 10.43
N ASN A 81 15.67 -18.12 9.86
CA ASN A 81 15.00 -19.34 9.46
C ASN A 81 14.84 -19.37 7.93
N PRO A 82 15.75 -20.05 7.20
CA PRO A 82 15.72 -20.10 5.74
C PRO A 82 14.41 -20.63 5.15
N ALA A 83 13.78 -21.60 5.82
CA ALA A 83 12.53 -22.19 5.33
C ALA A 83 11.37 -21.19 5.43
N ALA A 84 11.28 -20.47 6.56
CA ALA A 84 10.28 -19.41 6.73
C ALA A 84 10.57 -18.21 5.81
N ALA A 85 11.83 -17.82 5.62
CA ALA A 85 12.20 -16.76 4.68
C ALA A 85 11.80 -17.10 3.23
N PHE A 86 12.02 -18.34 2.80
CA PHE A 86 11.59 -18.79 1.47
C PHE A 86 10.05 -18.82 1.37
N ALA A 87 9.36 -19.33 2.38
CA ALA A 87 7.89 -19.36 2.43
C ALA A 87 7.29 -17.94 2.41
N TYR A 88 7.90 -16.99 3.13
CA TYR A 88 7.54 -15.56 3.05
C TYR A 88 7.70 -15.03 1.62
N GLY A 89 8.82 -15.33 0.97
CA GLY A 89 9.06 -14.94 -0.43
C GLY A 89 8.01 -15.50 -1.40
N GLU A 90 7.62 -16.77 -1.23
CA GLU A 90 6.53 -17.39 -2.02
C GLU A 90 5.18 -16.73 -1.76
N GLY A 91 4.83 -16.53 -0.48
CA GLY A 91 3.59 -15.86 -0.09
C GLY A 91 3.52 -14.44 -0.63
N TYR A 92 4.59 -13.66 -0.52
CA TYR A 92 4.64 -12.28 -0.98
C TYR A 92 4.53 -12.19 -2.51
N GLU A 93 5.12 -13.13 -3.25
CA GLU A 93 4.91 -13.24 -4.71
C GLU A 93 3.46 -13.52 -5.06
N THR A 94 2.83 -14.52 -4.41
CA THR A 94 1.41 -14.83 -4.62
C THR A 94 0.53 -13.61 -4.33
N PHE A 95 0.73 -12.95 -3.20
CA PHE A 95 -0.01 -11.75 -2.83
C PHE A 95 0.09 -10.64 -3.88
N MET A 96 1.29 -10.35 -4.38
CA MET A 96 1.45 -9.30 -5.39
C MET A 96 0.84 -9.69 -6.75
N LEU A 97 0.88 -10.96 -7.13
CA LEU A 97 0.21 -11.47 -8.33
C LEU A 97 -1.31 -11.38 -8.20
N ASP A 98 -1.87 -11.82 -7.07
CA ASP A 98 -3.30 -11.75 -6.79
C ASP A 98 -3.78 -10.29 -6.77
N ARG A 99 -3.00 -9.40 -6.16
CA ARG A 99 -3.29 -7.95 -6.13
C ARG A 99 -3.33 -7.36 -7.54
N LEU A 100 -2.32 -7.62 -8.37
CA LEU A 100 -2.30 -7.16 -9.75
C LEU A 100 -3.51 -7.68 -10.53
N ALA A 101 -3.76 -8.99 -10.46
CA ALA A 101 -4.87 -9.62 -11.16
C ALA A 101 -6.24 -9.06 -10.73
N ALA A 102 -6.41 -8.79 -9.43
CA ALA A 102 -7.62 -8.19 -8.89
C ALA A 102 -7.86 -6.77 -9.40
N ILE A 103 -6.79 -5.96 -9.52
CA ILE A 103 -6.88 -4.60 -10.08
C ILE A 103 -7.19 -4.67 -11.58
N GLU A 104 -6.45 -5.47 -12.35
CA GLU A 104 -6.62 -5.59 -13.81
C GLU A 104 -7.99 -6.14 -14.24
N ALA A 105 -8.66 -6.91 -13.38
CA ALA A 105 -9.99 -7.45 -13.64
C ALA A 105 -11.09 -6.38 -13.66
N ILE A 106 -10.82 -5.18 -13.15
CA ILE A 106 -11.81 -4.11 -12.99
C ILE A 106 -11.61 -3.08 -14.10
N THR A 107 -12.69 -2.79 -14.83
CA THR A 107 -12.67 -1.72 -15.83
C THR A 107 -12.89 -0.37 -15.16
N PRO A 108 -11.97 0.62 -15.30
CA PRO A 108 -12.15 1.93 -14.71
C PRO A 108 -13.22 2.76 -15.44
N SER A 109 -13.80 3.73 -14.73
CA SER A 109 -14.49 4.84 -15.40
C SER A 109 -13.49 5.63 -16.24
N GLU A 110 -13.96 6.27 -17.32
CA GLU A 110 -13.08 7.05 -18.22
C GLU A 110 -12.33 8.15 -17.46
N SER A 111 -12.98 8.77 -16.48
CA SER A 111 -12.42 9.82 -15.62
C SER A 111 -11.30 9.34 -14.68
N LEU A 112 -11.21 8.04 -14.39
CA LEU A 112 -10.24 7.46 -13.46
C LEU A 112 -9.25 6.50 -14.16
N ALA A 113 -9.24 6.50 -15.50
CA ALA A 113 -8.42 5.58 -16.28
C ALA A 113 -6.91 5.79 -16.05
N ASP A 114 -6.46 7.04 -15.91
CA ASP A 114 -5.05 7.35 -15.70
C ASP A 114 -4.58 6.93 -14.30
N GLU A 115 -5.36 7.21 -13.26
CA GLU A 115 -5.08 6.78 -11.89
C GLU A 115 -5.12 5.25 -11.75
N HIS A 116 -6.08 4.60 -12.41
CA HIS A 116 -6.14 3.14 -12.50
C HIS A 116 -4.89 2.56 -13.16
N GLN A 117 -4.47 3.11 -14.31
CA GLN A 117 -3.27 2.65 -15.00
C GLN A 117 -2.01 2.87 -14.16
N ALA A 118 -1.93 3.95 -13.39
CA ALA A 118 -0.85 4.18 -12.45
C ALA A 118 -0.82 3.10 -11.35
N LEU A 119 -1.98 2.72 -10.81
CA LEU A 119 -2.12 1.66 -9.82
C LEU A 119 -1.71 0.29 -10.39
N VAL A 120 -2.20 -0.08 -11.58
CA VAL A 120 -1.83 -1.31 -12.31
C VAL A 120 -0.31 -1.35 -12.53
N SER A 121 0.28 -0.26 -13.00
CA SER A 121 1.71 -0.18 -13.28
C SER A 121 2.54 -0.36 -12.00
N ALA A 122 2.13 0.27 -10.89
CA ALA A 122 2.80 0.12 -9.60
C ALA A 122 2.63 -1.29 -9.01
N ALA A 123 1.46 -1.92 -9.17
CA ALA A 123 1.23 -3.32 -8.78
C ALA A 123 2.10 -4.27 -9.61
N SER A 124 2.25 -4.01 -10.90
CA SER A 124 3.11 -4.76 -11.82
C SER A 124 4.58 -4.67 -11.43
N ASP A 125 5.09 -3.47 -11.16
CA ASP A 125 6.43 -3.26 -10.57
C ASP A 125 6.59 -4.08 -9.27
N GLY A 126 5.53 -4.13 -8.46
CA GLY A 126 5.45 -4.93 -7.25
C GLY A 126 5.59 -6.43 -7.46
N THR A 127 5.05 -6.98 -8.56
CA THR A 127 5.26 -8.40 -8.91
C THR A 127 6.70 -8.71 -9.30
N VAL A 128 7.39 -7.76 -9.94
CA VAL A 128 8.81 -7.89 -10.29
C VAL A 128 9.65 -7.89 -9.02
N LEU A 129 9.41 -6.93 -8.13
CA LEU A 129 10.03 -6.87 -6.81
C LEU A 129 9.84 -8.18 -6.03
N ALA A 130 8.62 -8.73 -5.99
CA ALA A 130 8.33 -9.94 -5.23
C ALA A 130 9.09 -11.16 -5.76
N LYS A 131 9.22 -11.29 -7.08
CA LYS A 131 10.04 -12.34 -7.71
C LYS A 131 11.52 -12.20 -7.37
N ASP A 132 12.07 -10.99 -7.46
CA ASP A 132 13.47 -10.72 -7.15
C ASP A 132 13.75 -10.97 -5.65
N LEU A 133 12.82 -10.57 -4.78
CA LEU A 133 12.89 -10.82 -3.34
C LEU A 133 12.90 -12.31 -3.04
N ARG A 134 11.94 -13.08 -3.58
CA ARG A 134 11.89 -14.54 -3.41
C ARG A 134 13.18 -15.21 -3.86
N ALA A 135 13.72 -14.81 -5.01
CA ALA A 135 14.99 -15.34 -5.51
C ALA A 135 16.13 -15.08 -4.51
N LYS A 136 16.22 -13.86 -3.97
CA LYS A 136 17.25 -13.49 -2.98
C LYS A 136 17.11 -14.24 -1.66
N LEU A 137 15.88 -14.38 -1.16
CA LEU A 137 15.60 -15.15 0.06
C LEU A 137 15.93 -16.64 -0.11
N GLY A 138 15.75 -17.19 -1.31
CA GLY A 138 16.13 -18.57 -1.63
C GLY A 138 17.64 -18.79 -1.80
N GLU A 139 18.40 -17.76 -2.18
CA GLU A 139 19.86 -17.82 -2.33
C GLU A 139 20.60 -17.62 -1.02
N SER A 140 20.27 -16.55 -0.29
CA SER A 140 20.96 -16.11 0.92
C SER A 140 19.98 -15.34 1.80
N PRO A 141 19.22 -16.02 2.68
CA PRO A 141 18.26 -15.36 3.54
C PRO A 141 18.97 -14.40 4.52
N PRO A 142 18.41 -13.19 4.74
CA PRO A 142 18.88 -12.24 5.74
C PRO A 142 18.98 -12.84 7.14
N ALA A 143 19.91 -12.36 7.97
CA ALA A 143 20.09 -12.87 9.33
C ALA A 143 19.04 -12.35 10.33
N ASN A 144 18.39 -11.23 10.02
CA ASN A 144 17.46 -10.52 10.89
C ASN A 144 16.64 -9.51 10.07
N ASP A 145 15.70 -8.84 10.73
CA ASP A 145 14.81 -7.88 10.09
C ASP A 145 15.52 -6.65 9.49
N ALA A 146 16.60 -6.17 10.11
CA ALA A 146 17.33 -5.01 9.58
C ALA A 146 18.02 -5.34 8.24
N GLU A 147 18.63 -6.52 8.13
CA GLU A 147 19.20 -7.01 6.87
C GLU A 147 18.11 -7.30 5.83
N PHE A 148 16.92 -7.74 6.24
CA PHE A 148 15.78 -7.88 5.35
C PHE A 148 15.33 -6.53 4.78
N LEU A 149 15.21 -5.49 5.62
CA LEU A 149 14.85 -4.14 5.17
C LEU A 149 15.91 -3.54 4.23
N GLU A 150 17.20 -3.81 4.48
CA GLU A 150 18.28 -3.42 3.57
C GLU A 150 18.15 -4.12 2.21
N LEU A 151 17.93 -5.45 2.21
CA LEU A 151 17.68 -6.21 0.99
C LEU A 151 16.47 -5.64 0.24
N PHE A 152 15.34 -5.47 0.91
CA PHE A 152 14.11 -4.94 0.33
C PHE A 152 14.34 -3.54 -0.28
N GLY A 153 15.06 -2.66 0.43
CA GLY A 153 15.46 -1.35 -0.08
C GLY A 153 16.38 -1.42 -1.30
N SER A 154 17.34 -2.35 -1.31
CA SER A 154 18.27 -2.55 -2.44
C SER A 154 17.57 -3.00 -3.73
N LEU A 155 16.43 -3.69 -3.59
CA LEU A 155 15.55 -4.09 -4.69
C LEU A 155 14.56 -2.99 -5.10
N ALA A 156 14.81 -1.74 -4.67
CA ALA A 156 13.92 -0.59 -4.84
C ALA A 156 12.53 -0.76 -4.20
N GLY A 157 12.40 -1.64 -3.20
CA GLY A 157 11.13 -1.95 -2.56
C GLY A 157 10.42 -0.72 -2.01
N ALA A 158 11.14 0.15 -1.28
CA ALA A 158 10.57 1.41 -0.78
C ALA A 158 10.04 2.34 -1.89
N THR A 159 10.74 2.41 -3.02
CA THR A 159 10.32 3.23 -4.17
C THR A 159 9.06 2.67 -4.81
N ILE A 160 8.99 1.35 -5.00
CA ILE A 160 7.83 0.67 -5.61
C ILE A 160 6.61 0.78 -4.69
N THR A 161 6.77 0.50 -3.39
CA THR A 161 5.70 0.68 -2.40
C THR A 161 5.19 2.12 -2.36
N SER A 162 6.08 3.10 -2.45
CA SER A 162 5.69 4.52 -2.49
C SER A 162 4.86 4.87 -3.73
N ARG A 163 5.22 4.35 -4.91
CA ARG A 163 4.42 4.54 -6.14
C ARG A 163 3.03 3.93 -6.02
N TYR A 164 2.93 2.73 -5.46
CA TYR A 164 1.64 2.07 -5.23
C TYR A 164 0.78 2.88 -4.27
N LEU A 165 1.37 3.33 -3.16
CA LEU A 165 0.70 4.15 -2.16
C LEU A 165 0.19 5.47 -2.75
N ASP A 166 1.02 6.16 -3.55
CA ASP A 166 0.63 7.41 -4.22
C ASP A 166 -0.55 7.19 -5.17
N ALA A 167 -0.49 6.17 -6.02
CA ALA A 167 -1.58 5.84 -6.95
C ALA A 167 -2.88 5.48 -6.22
N CYS A 168 -2.80 4.64 -5.19
CA CYS A 168 -3.96 4.27 -4.39
C CYS A 168 -4.55 5.48 -3.64
N THR A 169 -3.69 6.31 -3.03
CA THR A 169 -4.14 7.48 -2.27
C THR A 169 -4.81 8.53 -3.16
N LYS A 170 -4.40 8.66 -4.42
CA LYS A 170 -5.08 9.52 -5.40
C LYS A 170 -6.50 9.03 -5.68
N LEU A 171 -6.68 7.73 -5.89
CA LEU A 171 -8.01 7.12 -6.06
C LEU A 171 -8.88 7.30 -4.80
N GLN A 172 -8.30 7.06 -3.61
CA GLN A 172 -8.97 7.28 -2.33
C GLN A 172 -9.41 8.75 -2.16
N THR A 173 -8.54 9.68 -2.54
CA THR A 173 -8.84 11.12 -2.46
C THR A 173 -9.95 11.50 -3.41
N GLY A 174 -9.95 10.95 -4.64
CA GLY A 174 -11.03 11.13 -5.61
C GLY A 174 -12.37 10.58 -5.11
N ALA A 175 -12.35 9.43 -4.44
CA ALA A 175 -13.55 8.86 -3.83
C ALA A 175 -14.12 9.76 -2.73
N THR A 176 -13.27 10.16 -1.78
CA THR A 176 -13.68 11.02 -0.65
C THR A 176 -14.16 12.39 -1.11
N SER A 177 -13.48 13.00 -2.10
CA SER A 177 -13.88 14.31 -2.64
C SER A 177 -15.17 14.22 -3.46
N GLY A 178 -15.45 13.07 -4.07
CA GLY A 178 -16.72 12.74 -4.72
C GLY A 178 -17.86 12.37 -3.75
N GLY A 179 -17.60 12.37 -2.43
CA GLY A 179 -18.60 12.08 -1.40
C GLY A 179 -18.89 10.59 -1.19
N LEU A 180 -17.99 9.71 -1.62
CA LEU A 180 -18.09 8.26 -1.41
C LEU A 180 -17.40 7.86 -0.11
N ASP A 181 -18.03 6.92 0.61
CA ASP A 181 -17.49 6.30 1.83
C ASP A 181 -16.92 4.92 1.47
N VAL A 182 -15.70 4.92 0.90
CA VAL A 182 -14.95 3.72 0.52
C VAL A 182 -13.57 3.75 1.17
N ASP A 183 -13.03 2.61 1.58
CA ASP A 183 -11.66 2.47 2.07
C ASP A 183 -10.86 1.52 1.18
N LEU A 184 -10.05 2.07 0.28
CA LEU A 184 -9.17 1.31 -0.61
C LEU A 184 -7.99 0.65 0.14
N GLN A 185 -7.83 0.89 1.44
CA GLN A 185 -6.81 0.26 2.27
C GLN A 185 -5.38 0.49 1.76
N CYS A 186 -5.10 1.70 1.29
CA CYS A 186 -3.82 2.04 0.65
C CYS A 186 -2.59 1.86 1.55
N LEU A 187 -2.78 1.92 2.87
CA LEU A 187 -1.73 1.82 3.90
C LEU A 187 -1.73 0.48 4.62
N ARG A 188 -2.54 -0.48 4.16
CA ARG A 188 -2.70 -1.77 4.83
C ARG A 188 -1.71 -2.79 4.31
#